data_AF-A0A7W2D7F5-F1
#
_entry.id   AF-A0A7W2D7F5-F1
#
_cell.length_a   1.000
_cell.length_b   1.000
_cell.length_c   1.000
_cell.angle_alpha   90.00
_cell.angle_beta   90.00
_cell.angle_gamma   90.00
#
_symmetry.space_group_name_H-M   'P 1'
#
loop_
_entity.id
_entity.type
_entity.pdbx_description
1 polymer ?
#
loop_
_entity_poly.entity_id
_entity_poly.type
_entity_poly.pdbx_seq_one_letter_code
_entity_poly.pdbx_strand_id
1 'polypeptide(L)'
;MADDKDHTFSTRFRIPRRMWDAYGTAAARQGVDRSADLVDHVRAFIKKHGNEQELAELTAAEQELAERRARKGGRPPKKEQSA
;
A
#
# COMPACT_ATOMS: atom_id res chain seq x y z
N MET A 1 9.85 24.29 7.60
CA MET A 1 8.77 23.29 7.82
C MET A 1 8.75 22.42 6.58
N ALA A 2 9.17 21.16 6.68
CA ALA A 2 9.23 20.27 5.52
C ALA A 2 7.81 20.01 5.02
N ASP A 3 7.56 20.34 3.75
CA ASP A 3 6.27 20.22 3.08
C ASP A 3 5.80 18.76 3.12
N ASP A 4 4.72 18.48 3.85
CA ASP A 4 4.07 17.17 4.06
C ASP A 4 3.42 16.61 2.78
N LYS A 5 3.88 17.01 1.59
CA LYS A 5 3.30 16.62 0.28
C LYS A 5 3.97 15.41 -0.37
N ASP A 6 5.00 14.82 0.24
CA ASP A 6 5.68 13.63 -0.28
C ASP A 6 5.07 12.29 0.19
N HIS A 7 3.96 12.33 0.91
CA HIS A 7 3.34 11.14 1.50
C HIS A 7 2.26 10.58 0.57
N THR A 8 2.24 9.26 0.40
CA THR A 8 1.17 8.57 -0.34
C THR A 8 -0.19 8.98 0.24
N PHE A 9 -1.13 9.35 -0.63
CA PHE A 9 -2.44 9.84 -0.22
C PHE A 9 -3.09 8.90 0.81
N SER A 10 -3.39 9.44 1.99
CA SER A 10 -3.99 8.68 3.09
C SER A 10 -5.48 8.99 3.17
N THR A 11 -6.31 8.03 2.74
CA THR A 11 -7.75 8.12 2.91
C THR A 11 -8.18 7.64 4.30
N ARG A 12 -9.13 8.34 4.93
CA ARG A 12 -9.71 7.91 6.21
C ARG A 12 -10.84 6.92 5.97
N PHE A 13 -10.53 5.63 6.11
CA PHE A 13 -11.53 4.57 6.05
C PHE A 13 -12.17 4.34 7.43
N ARG A 14 -13.51 4.35 7.52
CA ARG A 14 -14.24 4.08 8.76
C ARG A 14 -14.58 2.60 8.85
N ILE A 15 -13.94 1.89 9.78
CA ILE A 15 -14.23 0.49 10.11
C ILE A 15 -14.60 0.39 11.59
N PRO A 16 -15.60 -0.42 11.98
CA PRO A 16 -15.83 -0.80 13.37
C PRO A 16 -14.56 -1.36 14.03
N ARG A 17 -14.19 -0.84 15.22
CA ARG A 17 -12.92 -1.19 15.88
C ARG A 17 -12.73 -2.70 16.08
N ARG A 18 -13.79 -3.43 16.42
CA ARG A 18 -13.73 -4.89 16.60
C ARG A 18 -13.42 -5.64 15.31
N MET A 19 -13.95 -5.17 14.18
CA MET A 19 -13.66 -5.76 12.88
C MET A 19 -12.21 -5.50 12.47
N TRP A 20 -11.71 -4.28 12.70
CA TRP A 20 -10.30 -3.95 12.46
C TRP A 20 -9.33 -4.80 13.28
N ASP A 21 -9.67 -5.07 14.53
CA ASP A 21 -8.86 -5.88 15.44
C ASP A 21 -8.85 -7.36 15.04
N ALA A 22 -10.02 -7.93 14.73
CA ALA A 22 -10.15 -9.28 14.21
C ALA A 22 -9.39 -9.47 12.89
N TYR A 23 -9.50 -8.51 11.98
CA TYR A 23 -8.75 -8.49 10.73
C TYR A 23 -7.24 -8.38 10.97
N GLY A 24 -6.80 -7.54 11.91
CA GLY A 24 -5.38 -7.45 12.30
C GLY A 24 -4.84 -8.76 12.86
N THR A 25 -5.62 -9.47 13.66
CA THR A 25 -5.26 -10.80 14.18
C THR A 25 -5.16 -11.83 13.05
N ALA A 26 -6.11 -11.83 12.12
CA ALA A 26 -6.11 -12.73 10.97
C ALA A 26 -4.93 -12.46 10.01
N ALA A 27 -4.65 -11.19 9.73
CA ALA A 27 -3.52 -10.76 8.90
C ALA A 27 -2.17 -11.15 9.54
N ALA A 28 -2.03 -10.95 10.86
CA ALA A 28 -0.83 -11.35 11.59
C ALA A 28 -0.58 -12.86 11.56
N ARG A 29 -1.64 -13.68 11.65
CA ARG A 29 -1.53 -15.15 11.52
C ARG A 29 -1.02 -15.59 10.15
N GLN A 30 -1.31 -14.81 9.10
CA GLN A 30 -0.87 -15.08 7.74
C GLN A 30 0.46 -14.40 7.40
N GLY A 31 1.02 -13.59 8.31
CA GLY A 31 2.23 -12.82 8.07
C GLY A 31 2.05 -11.68 7.06
N VAL A 32 0.83 -11.18 6.90
CA VAL A 32 0.49 -10.15 5.90
C VAL A 32 0.35 -8.78 6.57
N ASP A 33 0.87 -7.74 5.92
CA ASP A 33 0.60 -6.35 6.33
C ASP A 33 -0.81 -5.93 5.91
N ARG A 34 -1.58 -5.40 6.86
CA ARG A 34 -2.98 -4.96 6.64
C ARG A 34 -3.09 -3.89 5.55
N SER A 35 -2.12 -2.99 5.47
CA SER A 35 -2.14 -1.89 4.51
C SER A 35 -1.87 -2.44 3.10
N ALA A 36 -0.90 -3.34 2.96
CA ALA A 36 -0.59 -4.02 1.72
C ALA A 36 -1.77 -4.88 1.21
N ASP A 37 -2.42 -5.62 2.10
CA ASP A 37 -3.59 -6.44 1.77
C ASP A 37 -4.78 -5.58 1.30
N LEU A 38 -5.05 -4.45 1.98
CA LEU A 38 -6.09 -3.52 1.55
C LEU A 38 -5.80 -2.94 0.15
N VAL A 39 -4.54 -2.55 -0.11
CA VAL A 39 -4.15 -2.04 -1.43
C VAL A 39 -4.31 -3.11 -2.51
N ASP A 40 -3.92 -4.35 -2.22
CA ASP A 40 -4.10 -5.47 -3.15
C ASP A 40 -5.58 -5.77 -3.40
N HIS A 41 -6.41 -5.73 -2.36
CA HIS A 41 -7.85 -5.90 -2.47
C HIS A 41 -8.50 -4.83 -3.36
N VAL A 42 -8.14 -3.55 -3.19
CA VAL A 42 -8.62 -2.45 -4.03
C VAL A 42 -8.19 -2.66 -5.49
N ARG A 43 -6.93 -3.05 -5.72
CA ARG A 43 -6.42 -3.35 -7.06
C ARG A 43 -7.19 -4.50 -7.72
N ALA A 44 -7.40 -5.60 -6.98
CA ALA A 44 -8.16 -6.75 -7.48
C ALA A 44 -9.62 -6.38 -7.79
N PHE A 45 -10.23 -5.53 -6.95
CA PHE A 45 -11.59 -5.04 -7.17
C PHE A 45 -11.70 -4.21 -8.46
N ILE A 46 -10.79 -3.24 -8.67
CA ILE A 46 -10.78 -2.41 -9.89
C ILE A 46 -10.50 -3.26 -11.13
N LYS A 47 -9.59 -4.24 -11.05
CA LYS A 47 -9.33 -5.16 -12.18
C LYS A 47 -10.56 -6.01 -12.55
N LYS A 48 -11.39 -6.34 -11.56
CA LYS A 48 -12.55 -7.20 -11.74
C LYS A 48 -13.81 -6.44 -12.18
N HIS A 49 -13.98 -5.20 -11.70
CA HIS A 49 -15.22 -4.45 -11.84
C HIS A 49 -15.07 -3.08 -12.50
N GLY A 50 -13.84 -2.60 -12.71
CA GLY A 50 -13.56 -1.29 -13.27
C GLY A 50 -13.81 -1.23 -14.77
N ASN A 51 -14.25 -0.07 -15.22
CA ASN A 51 -14.39 0.30 -16.61
C ASN A 51 -13.04 0.78 -17.19
N GLU A 52 -12.98 1.06 -18.49
CA GLU A 52 -11.74 1.47 -19.18
C GLU A 52 -11.03 2.66 -18.51
N GLN A 53 -11.78 3.64 -17.99
CA GLN A 53 -11.22 4.78 -17.27
C GLN A 53 -10.58 4.35 -15.93
N GLU A 54 -11.27 3.51 -15.15
CA GLU A 54 -10.79 3.07 -13.83
C GLU A 54 -9.56 2.16 -13.94
N LEU A 55 -9.47 1.38 -15.02
CA LEU A 55 -8.29 0.57 -15.34
C LEU A 55 -7.10 1.42 -15.78
N ALA A 56 -7.35 2.51 -16.53
CA ALA A 56 -6.32 3.47 -16.90
C ALA A 56 -5.78 4.20 -15.66
N GLU A 57 -6.65 4.65 -14.75
CA GLU A 57 -6.27 5.27 -13.48
C GLU A 57 -5.49 4.30 -12.59
N LEU A 58 -5.90 3.02 -12.53
CA LEU A 58 -5.14 1.99 -11.81
C LEU A 58 -3.72 1.86 -12.37
N THR A 59 -3.58 1.84 -13.70
CA THR A 59 -2.28 1.72 -14.37
C THR A 59 -1.39 2.92 -14.06
N ALA A 60 -1.94 4.13 -14.12
CA ALA A 60 -1.22 5.36 -13.77
C ALA A 60 -0.78 5.36 -12.30
N ALA A 61 -1.65 4.94 -11.38
CA ALA A 61 -1.32 4.82 -9.96
C ALA A 61 -0.24 3.76 -9.68
N GLU A 62 -0.26 2.62 -10.40
CA GLU A 62 0.78 1.61 -10.31
C GLU A 62 2.14 2.13 -10.82
N GLN A 63 2.14 2.92 -11.91
CA GLN A 63 3.35 3.55 -12.43
C GLN A 63 3.94 4.56 -11.44
N GLU A 64 3.11 5.46 -10.89
CA GLU A 64 3.58 6.44 -9.90
C GLU A 64 4.19 5.76 -8.66
N LEU A 65 3.55 4.70 -8.16
CA LEU A 65 4.07 3.90 -7.04
C LEU A 65 5.40 3.21 -7.39
N ALA A 66 5.54 2.69 -8.62
CA ALA A 66 6.79 2.09 -9.09
C ALA A 66 7.91 3.13 -9.20
N GLU A 67 7.63 4.31 -9.76
CA GLU A 67 8.58 5.42 -9.86
C GLU A 67 9.00 5.95 -8.48
N ARG A 68 8.08 6.03 -7.51
CA ARG A 68 8.41 6.39 -6.12
C ARG A 68 9.25 5.33 -5.43
N ARG A 69 8.96 4.04 -5.64
CA ARG A 69 9.80 2.94 -5.13
C ARG A 69 11.20 2.98 -5.73
N ALA A 70 11.30 3.23 -7.04
CA ALA A 70 12.57 3.41 -7.73
C ALA A 70 13.36 4.61 -7.16
N ARG A 71 12.69 5.72 -6.84
CA ARG A 71 13.31 6.91 -6.22
C ARG A 71 13.68 6.76 -4.74
N LYS A 72 12.85 6.12 -3.89
CA LYS A 72 13.14 5.92 -2.45
C LYS A 72 14.09 4.76 -2.15
N GLY A 73 14.52 4.03 -3.17
CA GLY A 73 15.77 3.27 -3.17
C GLY A 73 15.64 1.82 -3.61
N GLY A 74 16.47 1.44 -4.59
CA GLY A 74 17.35 0.31 -4.35
C GLY A 74 18.22 0.61 -3.13
N ARG A 75 17.63 0.54 -1.92
CA ARG A 75 18.34 0.70 -0.66
C ARG A 75 19.00 -0.65 -0.38
N PRO A 76 20.30 -0.84 -0.64
CA PRO A 76 20.96 -2.04 -0.19
C PRO A 76 20.80 -2.15 1.33
N PRO A 77 20.55 -3.35 1.87
CA PRO A 77 20.47 -3.54 3.31
C PRO A 77 21.77 -3.05 3.94
N LYS A 78 21.66 -2.28 5.03
CA LYS A 78 22.82 -1.92 5.84
C LYS A 78 23.39 -3.23 6.37
N LYS A 79 24.50 -3.71 5.80
CA LYS A 79 25.28 -4.80 6.39
C LYS A 79 25.52 -4.43 7.85
N GLU A 80 25.07 -5.29 8.76
CA GLU A 80 25.49 -5.28 10.15
C GLU A 80 27.02 -5.18 10.16
N GLN A 81 27.54 -4.09 10.69
CA GLN A 81 28.93 -4.03 11.12
C GLN A 81 29.00 -4.88 12.38
N SER A 82 29.44 -6.12 12.21
CA SER A 82 29.97 -6.95 13.29
C SER A 82 31.49 -6.76 13.33
N ALA A 83 32.00 -6.60 14.56
CA ALA A 83 33.39 -6.48 15.01
C ALA A 83 33.98 -5.06 15.04
#